data_AF-A0A938H0H6-F1
#
_entry.id   AF-A0A938H0H6-F1
#
_cell.length_a   1.000
_cell.length_b   1.000
_cell.length_c   1.000
_cell.angle_alpha   90.00
_cell.angle_beta   90.00
_cell.angle_gamma   90.00
#
_symmetry.space_group_name_H-M   'P 1'
#
loop_
_entity.id
_entity.type
_entity.pdbx_description
1 polymer ?
#
loop_
_entity_poly.entity_id
_entity_poly.type
_entity_poly.pdbx_seq_one_letter_code
_entity_poly.pdbx_strand_id
1 'polypeptide(L)' 'ALNVTVSAGAAAMPQDADSGLRLLNAADKALYAAKARGRNRAVGFNEVAA' A
#
# COMPACT_ATOMS: atom_id res chain seq x y z
N ALA A 1 -16.51 -4.93 -23.71
CA ALA A 1 -15.58 -4.07 -22.95
C ALA A 1 -14.88 -4.94 -21.89
N LEU A 2 -13.59 -4.69 -21.59
CA LEU A 2 -12.84 -5.45 -20.58
C LEU A 2 -12.92 -4.72 -19.23
N ASN A 3 -13.33 -5.43 -18.17
CA ASN A 3 -13.39 -4.88 -16.82
C ASN A 3 -12.02 -5.04 -16.13
N VAL A 4 -11.41 -3.92 -15.76
CA VAL A 4 -10.10 -3.89 -15.09
C VAL A 4 -10.23 -3.17 -13.75
N THR A 5 -9.52 -3.67 -12.75
CA THR A 5 -9.44 -3.08 -11.41
C THR A 5 -7.99 -2.84 -11.01
N VAL A 6 -7.77 -1.99 -10.02
CA VAL A 6 -6.43 -1.65 -9.49
C VAL A 6 -6.39 -1.95 -8.00
N SER A 7 -5.22 -2.37 -7.51
CA SER A 7 -4.92 -2.40 -6.07
C SER A 7 -3.85 -1.36 -5.79
N ALA A 8 -3.94 -0.70 -4.65
CA ALA A 8 -3.03 0.38 -4.27
C ALA A 8 -2.51 0.18 -2.83
N GLY A 9 -1.27 0.61 -2.60
CA GLY A 9 -0.69 0.73 -1.28
C GLY A 9 -0.30 2.17 -1.02
N ALA A 10 -0.59 2.66 0.17
CA ALA A 10 -0.30 4.04 0.57
C ALA A 10 0.54 4.07 1.84
N ALA A 11 1.42 5.07 1.93
CA ALA A 11 2.20 5.40 3.11
C ALA A 11 2.42 6.91 3.15
N ALA A 12 2.60 7.48 4.34
CA ALA A 12 2.79 8.90 4.57
C ALA A 12 4.09 9.19 5.32
N MET A 13 4.79 10.25 4.92
CA MET A 13 5.87 10.82 5.73
C MET A 13 5.32 11.96 6.60
N PRO A 14 5.78 12.09 7.85
CA PRO A 14 6.83 11.29 8.51
C PRO A 14 6.36 10.01 9.23
N GLN A 15 5.06 9.67 9.19
CA GLN A 15 4.45 8.64 10.05
C GLN A 15 4.96 7.23 9.77
N ASP A 16 5.07 6.87 8.49
CA ASP A 16 5.41 5.53 8.04
C ASP A 16 6.89 5.40 7.65
N ALA A 17 7.58 6.53 7.44
CA ALA A 17 8.97 6.58 7.00
C ALA A 17 9.62 7.97 7.22
N ASP A 18 10.95 8.00 7.31
CA ASP A 18 11.76 9.22 7.41
C ASP A 18 12.60 9.52 6.15
N SER A 19 12.47 8.70 5.12
CA SER A 19 13.21 8.81 3.86
C SER A 19 12.37 8.28 2.70
N GLY A 20 12.62 8.80 1.50
CA GLY A 20 11.84 8.43 0.32
C GLY A 20 11.90 6.94 -0.02
N LEU A 21 13.06 6.29 0.11
CA LEU A 21 13.18 4.86 -0.13
C LEU A 21 12.37 4.03 0.87
N ARG A 22 12.38 4.42 2.16
CA ARG A 22 11.56 3.76 3.17
C ARG A 22 10.07 4.01 2.94
N LEU A 23 9.69 5.21 2.51
CA LEU A 23 8.30 5.53 2.17
C LEU A 23 7.79 4.65 1.02
N LEU A 24 8.60 4.49 -0.03
CA LEU A 24 8.27 3.63 -1.16
C LEU A 24 8.13 2.17 -0.73
N ASN A 25 9.07 1.67 0.09
CA ASN A 25 9.00 0.31 0.62
C ASN A 25 7.77 0.09 1.52
N ALA A 26 7.35 1.10 2.30
CA ALA A 26 6.14 1.06 3.11
C ALA A 26 4.87 0.99 2.22
N ALA A 27 4.78 1.84 1.20
CA ALA A 27 3.68 1.82 0.25
C ALA A 27 3.62 0.49 -0.52
N ASP A 28 4.76 -0.09 -0.92
CA ASP A 28 4.80 -1.40 -1.60
C ASP A 28 4.32 -2.55 -0.70
N LYS A 29 4.73 -2.57 0.58
CA LYS A 29 4.18 -3.54 1.55
C LYS A 29 2.66 -3.44 1.68
N ALA A 30 2.13 -2.22 1.72
CA ALA A 30 0.69 -1.99 1.78
C ALA A 30 -0.01 -2.45 0.48
N LEU A 31 0.61 -2.24 -0.69
CA LEU A 31 0.10 -2.71 -1.98
C LEU A 31 0.05 -4.24 -2.03
N TYR A 32 1.08 -4.92 -1.54
CA TYR A 32 1.09 -6.37 -1.42
C TYR A 32 0.00 -6.87 -0.48
N ALA A 33 -0.24 -6.19 0.65
CA ALA A 33 -1.36 -6.51 1.54
C ALA A 33 -2.72 -6.34 0.83
N ALA A 34 -2.91 -5.28 0.04
CA ALA A 34 -4.12 -5.09 -0.76
C ALA A 34 -4.35 -6.25 -1.74
N LYS A 35 -3.30 -6.73 -2.40
CA LYS A 35 -3.37 -7.89 -3.29
C LYS A 35 -3.70 -9.18 -2.53
N ALA A 36 -3.08 -9.41 -1.38
CA ALA A 36 -3.31 -10.58 -0.54
C ALA A 36 -4.74 -10.62 0.05
N ARG A 37 -5.30 -9.46 0.39
CA ARG A 37 -6.66 -9.31 0.94
C ARG A 37 -7.77 -9.40 -0.12
N GLY A 38 -7.46 -9.76 -1.37
CA GLY A 38 -8.45 -9.96 -2.43
C GLY A 38 -8.45 -8.93 -3.55
N ARG A 39 -7.41 -8.08 -3.66
CA ARG A 39 -7.25 -7.06 -4.73
C ARG A 39 -8.38 -6.03 -4.73
N ASN A 40 -8.48 -5.22 -5.80
CA ASN A 40 -9.46 -4.15 -6.02
C ASN A 40 -9.70 -3.27 -4.80
N ARG A 41 -8.62 -2.85 -4.13
CA ARG A 41 -8.68 -2.05 -2.89
C ARG A 41 -7.39 -1.27 -2.68
N ALA A 42 -7.50 -0.23 -1.86
CA ALA A 42 -6.35 0.45 -1.26
C ALA A 42 -6.13 -0.07 0.17
N VAL A 43 -4.88 -0.13 0.61
CA VAL A 43 -4.49 -0.40 2.00
C VAL A 43 -3.43 0.62 2.39
N GLY A 44 -3.56 1.20 3.58
CA GLY A 44 -2.52 2.03 4.21
C GLY A 44 -1.48 1.19 4.94
N PHE A 45 -0.23 1.63 4.96
CA PHE A 45 0.84 0.93 5.67
C PHE A 45 0.57 0.78 7.17
N ASN A 46 -0.09 1.78 7.77
CA ASN A 46 -0.59 1.74 9.14
C ASN A 46 -1.59 0.59 9.43
N GLU A 47 -2.27 0.04 8.42
CA GLU A 47 -3.15 -1.13 8.55
C GLU A 47 -2.41 -2.48 8.43
N VAL A 48 -1.11 -2.45 8.13
CA VAL A 48 -0.25 -3.63 7.96
C VAL A 48 0.74 -3.77 9.12
N ALA A 49 1.16 -2.64 9.70
CA ALA A 49 2.13 -2.59 10.79
C ALA A 49 1.52 -2.72 12.20
N ALA A 50 0.18 -2.80 12.31
CA ALA A 50 -0.55 -3.09 13.55
C ALA A 50 -0.74 -4.60 13.73
#